data_AF-A0A9W8PD66-F1
#
_entry.id   AF-A0A9W8PD66-F1
#
_cell.length_a   1.000
_cell.length_b   1.000
_cell.length_c   1.000
_cell.angle_alpha   90.00
_cell.angle_beta   90.00
_cell.angle_gamma   90.00
#
_symmetry.space_group_name_H-M   'P 1'
#
loop_
_entity.id
_entity.type
_entity.pdbx_description
1 polymer ?
#
loop_
_entity_poly.entity_id
_entity_poly.type
_entity_poly.pdbx_seq_one_letter_code
_entity_poly.pdbx_strand_id
1 'polypeptide(L)'
;MVKGLWIGWEFGRKDTFARIARKLLMESRGSEYPGIQTPPDIMEQILEIRISTIQALLDIISRLISHLLVVDERPRWCRHAEWMGPHRCESMILGSVTFCLSRADLWPLPKAEDVSDSIVGLHRKLKGLVIHDIGKADGMDHATCNPGPQLLSEVERIYTEVPSPVTNFQAEKMDEQMKRLTNS
;
A
#
# COMPACT_ATOMS: atom_id res chain seq x y z
N MET A 1 -17.66 4.85 13.57
CA MET A 1 -17.14 5.61 12.41
C MET A 1 -18.17 5.67 11.28
N VAL A 2 -18.72 4.53 10.86
CA VAL A 2 -19.75 4.44 9.80
C VAL A 2 -21.03 5.25 10.08
N LYS A 3 -21.52 5.30 11.33
CA LYS A 3 -22.66 6.18 11.69
C LYS A 3 -22.42 7.67 11.35
N GLY A 4 -21.19 8.15 11.52
CA GLY A 4 -20.83 9.52 11.17
C GLY A 4 -20.78 9.76 9.67
N LEU A 5 -20.52 8.71 8.88
CA LEU A 5 -20.60 8.75 7.41
C LEU A 5 -22.05 8.96 6.97
N TRP A 6 -22.99 8.21 7.55
CA TRP A 6 -24.43 8.38 7.30
C TRP A 6 -24.94 9.76 7.72
N ILE A 7 -24.56 10.23 8.92
CA ILE A 7 -24.92 11.59 9.37
C ILE A 7 -24.34 12.65 8.42
N GLY A 8 -23.09 12.49 8.00
CA GLY A 8 -22.45 13.40 7.06
C GLY A 8 -23.21 13.49 5.74
N TRP A 9 -23.67 12.34 5.24
CA TRP A 9 -24.52 12.23 4.06
C TRP A 9 -25.86 12.93 4.25
N GLU A 10 -26.69 12.51 5.21
CA GLU A 10 -28.05 13.05 5.41
C GLU A 10 -28.09 14.57 5.58
N PHE A 11 -27.08 15.15 6.24
CA PHE A 11 -27.00 16.59 6.48
C PHE A 11 -26.15 17.37 5.46
N GLY A 12 -25.71 16.74 4.36
CA GLY A 12 -24.92 17.41 3.31
C GLY A 12 -23.54 17.92 3.77
N ARG A 13 -22.97 17.36 4.85
CA ARG A 13 -21.68 17.81 5.43
C ARG A 13 -20.47 17.20 4.72
N LYS A 14 -20.15 17.72 3.53
CA LYS A 14 -19.11 17.18 2.62
C LYS A 14 -17.75 16.91 3.27
N ASP A 15 -17.20 17.89 3.99
CA ASP A 15 -15.87 17.73 4.62
C ASP A 15 -15.86 16.63 5.69
N THR A 16 -16.95 16.52 6.45
CA THR A 16 -17.09 15.48 7.47
C THR A 16 -17.22 14.11 6.82
N PHE A 17 -18.03 13.99 5.77
CA PHE A 17 -18.20 12.77 5.01
C PHE A 17 -16.87 12.31 4.39
N ALA A 18 -16.18 13.19 3.66
CA ALA A 18 -14.90 12.89 3.01
C ALA A 18 -13.81 12.48 4.02
N ARG A 19 -13.71 13.20 5.14
CA ARG A 19 -12.75 12.85 6.20
C ARG A 19 -13.02 11.48 6.81
N ILE A 20 -14.29 11.14 7.06
CA ILE A 20 -14.68 9.84 7.62
C ILE A 20 -14.44 8.73 6.60
N ALA A 21 -14.83 8.93 5.35
CA ALA A 21 -14.60 7.97 4.27
C ALA A 21 -13.11 7.70 4.06
N ARG A 22 -12.29 8.76 4.05
CA ARG A 22 -10.83 8.64 3.98
C ARG A 22 -10.26 7.87 5.17
N LYS A 23 -10.74 8.15 6.38
CA LYS A 23 -10.29 7.45 7.59
C LYS A 23 -10.65 5.96 7.54
N LEU A 24 -11.88 5.63 7.12
CA LEU A 24 -12.32 4.25 6.92
C LEU A 24 -11.41 3.54 5.91
N LEU A 25 -11.15 4.15 4.75
CA LEU A 25 -10.25 3.60 3.74
C LEU A 25 -8.85 3.31 4.29
N MET A 26 -8.25 4.27 4.98
CA MET A 26 -6.85 4.19 5.39
C MET A 26 -6.63 3.30 6.62
N GLU A 27 -7.56 3.30 7.57
CA GLU A 27 -7.35 2.73 8.90
C GLU A 27 -8.12 1.42 9.15
N SER A 28 -9.11 1.08 8.34
CA SER A 28 -9.90 -0.14 8.56
C SER A 28 -9.11 -1.41 8.28
N ARG A 29 -9.40 -2.44 9.07
CA ARG A 29 -8.83 -3.79 8.93
C ARG A 29 -9.88 -4.71 8.31
N GLY A 30 -9.42 -5.69 7.52
CA GLY A 30 -10.30 -6.71 6.93
C GLY A 30 -11.59 -6.20 6.27
N SER A 31 -12.64 -7.02 6.30
CA SER A 31 -13.99 -6.77 5.79
C SER A 31 -14.97 -6.40 6.93
N GLU A 32 -14.61 -5.40 7.74
CA GLU A 32 -15.29 -5.04 8.99
C GLU A 32 -16.65 -4.30 8.84
N TYR A 33 -17.57 -4.66 7.93
CA TYR A 33 -18.85 -3.92 7.84
C TYR A 33 -20.12 -4.74 7.52
N PRO A 34 -20.40 -5.88 8.16
CA PRO A 34 -21.69 -6.54 7.98
C PRO A 34 -22.83 -5.75 8.64
N GLY A 35 -23.85 -5.39 7.85
CA GLY A 35 -25.17 -4.97 8.34
C GLY A 35 -25.34 -3.49 8.73
N ILE A 36 -24.44 -2.59 8.34
CA ILE A 36 -24.61 -1.15 8.59
C ILE A 36 -25.14 -0.46 7.33
N GLN A 37 -26.21 0.33 7.46
CA GLN A 37 -26.65 1.23 6.38
C GLN A 37 -25.55 2.24 6.08
N THR A 38 -25.05 2.20 4.85
CA THR A 38 -24.09 3.16 4.31
C THR A 38 -24.68 3.88 3.11
N PRO A 39 -24.25 5.12 2.86
CA PRO A 39 -24.67 5.82 1.66
C PRO A 39 -24.34 5.01 0.39
N PRO A 40 -25.09 5.18 -0.71
CA PRO A 40 -24.89 4.38 -1.92
C PRO A 40 -23.44 4.41 -2.41
N ASP A 41 -22.96 3.24 -2.82
CA ASP A 41 -21.68 3.01 -3.52
C ASP A 41 -20.39 3.38 -2.75
N ILE A 42 -20.49 3.97 -1.55
CA ILE A 42 -19.31 4.44 -0.82
C ILE A 42 -18.49 3.29 -0.24
N MET A 43 -19.14 2.21 0.18
CA MET A 43 -18.45 1.07 0.78
C MET A 43 -17.79 0.21 -0.28
N GLU A 44 -18.46 -0.02 -1.42
CA GLU A 44 -17.86 -0.66 -2.58
C GLU A 44 -16.61 0.11 -3.03
N GLN A 45 -16.70 1.44 -3.18
CA GLN A 45 -15.55 2.28 -3.54
C GLN A 45 -14.41 2.20 -2.52
N ILE A 46 -14.72 2.24 -1.21
CA ILE A 46 -13.70 2.09 -0.17
C ILE A 46 -13.00 0.73 -0.30
N LEU A 47 -13.75 -0.36 -0.50
CA LEU A 47 -13.20 -1.70 -0.61
C LEU A 47 -12.35 -1.88 -1.88
N GLU A 48 -12.82 -1.37 -3.03
CA GLU A 48 -12.10 -1.40 -4.30
C GLU A 48 -10.78 -0.62 -4.24
N ILE A 49 -10.82 0.62 -3.72
CA ILE A 49 -9.62 1.45 -3.56
C ILE A 49 -8.66 0.78 -2.56
N ARG A 50 -9.19 0.15 -1.51
CA ARG A 50 -8.40 -0.56 -0.52
C ARG A 50 -7.64 -1.73 -1.13
N ILE A 51 -8.33 -2.61 -1.86
CA ILE A 51 -7.73 -3.80 -2.48
C ILE A 51 -6.68 -3.37 -3.50
N SER A 52 -7.01 -2.43 -4.39
CA SER A 52 -6.07 -1.94 -5.41
C SER A 52 -4.83 -1.27 -4.80
N THR A 53 -4.99 -0.49 -3.73
CA THR A 53 -3.86 0.14 -3.03
C THR A 53 -2.95 -0.90 -2.39
N ILE A 54 -3.52 -1.91 -1.70
CA ILE A 54 -2.72 -2.99 -1.11
C ILE A 54 -2.00 -3.77 -2.19
N GLN A 55 -2.68 -4.11 -3.29
CA GLN A 55 -2.06 -4.82 -4.40
C GLN A 55 -0.85 -4.03 -4.92
N ALA A 56 -1.01 -2.73 -5.16
CA ALA A 56 0.07 -1.88 -5.63
C ALA A 56 1.27 -1.83 -4.66
N LEU A 57 1.02 -1.82 -3.35
CA LEU A 57 2.08 -1.90 -2.33
C LEU A 57 2.81 -3.24 -2.35
N LEU A 58 2.08 -4.36 -2.46
CA LEU A 58 2.67 -5.70 -2.53
C LEU A 58 3.41 -5.95 -3.85
N ASP A 59 2.93 -5.38 -4.95
CA ASP A 59 3.54 -5.50 -6.28
C ASP A 59 4.94 -4.91 -6.35
N ILE A 60 5.24 -3.87 -5.56
CA ILE A 60 6.62 -3.36 -5.43
C ILE A 60 7.55 -4.48 -4.96
N ILE A 61 7.15 -5.18 -3.90
CA ILE A 61 7.95 -6.24 -3.29
C ILE A 61 8.00 -7.47 -4.19
N SER A 62 6.87 -7.84 -4.80
CA SER A 62 6.78 -8.95 -5.76
C SER A 62 7.71 -8.75 -6.96
N ARG A 63 7.73 -7.53 -7.54
CA ARG A 63 8.65 -7.20 -8.63
C ARG A 63 10.12 -7.30 -8.22
N LEU A 64 10.47 -6.81 -7.02
CA LEU A 64 11.81 -6.94 -6.49
C LEU A 64 12.23 -8.41 -6.36
N ILE A 65 11.42 -9.22 -5.68
CA ILE A 65 11.70 -10.66 -5.49
C ILE A 65 11.82 -11.35 -6.85
N SER A 66 10.91 -11.08 -7.78
CA SER A 66 10.96 -11.65 -9.13
C SER A 66 12.26 -11.29 -9.85
N HIS A 67 12.72 -10.05 -9.73
CA HIS A 67 14.00 -9.63 -10.31
C HIS A 67 15.21 -10.31 -9.65
N LEU A 68 15.16 -10.56 -8.34
CA LEU A 68 16.24 -11.24 -7.62
C LEU A 68 16.26 -12.76 -7.84
N LEU A 69 15.11 -13.36 -8.19
CA LEU A 69 14.98 -14.80 -8.44
C LEU A 69 15.27 -15.20 -9.89
N VAL A 70 14.94 -14.35 -10.87
CA VAL A 70 15.17 -14.65 -12.29
C VAL A 70 16.62 -14.37 -12.65
N VAL A 71 17.40 -15.44 -12.70
CA VAL A 71 18.82 -15.43 -13.04
C VAL A 71 18.97 -15.56 -14.57
N ASP A 72 19.87 -14.75 -15.16
CA ASP A 72 20.36 -14.81 -16.54
C ASP A 72 19.39 -14.43 -17.69
N GLU A 73 18.11 -14.11 -17.43
CA GLU A 73 17.18 -13.59 -18.47
C GLU A 73 17.16 -12.05 -18.57
N ARG A 74 17.73 -11.34 -17.58
CA ARG A 74 17.74 -9.88 -17.47
C ARG A 74 19.14 -9.38 -17.05
N PRO A 75 19.48 -8.10 -17.31
CA PRO A 75 20.67 -7.49 -16.75
C PRO A 75 20.72 -7.74 -15.24
N ARG A 76 21.87 -8.19 -14.74
CA ARG A 76 22.03 -8.52 -13.32
C ARG A 76 21.76 -7.29 -12.45
N TRP A 77 21.15 -7.53 -11.28
CA TRP A 77 20.92 -6.48 -10.30
C TRP A 77 22.24 -5.84 -9.85
N CYS A 78 23.23 -6.67 -9.55
CA CYS A 78 24.56 -6.19 -9.20
C CYS A 78 25.41 -5.88 -10.44
N ARG A 79 25.78 -4.61 -10.62
CA ARG A 79 26.69 -4.17 -11.70
C ARG A 79 28.12 -4.71 -11.59
N HIS A 80 28.50 -5.25 -10.43
CA HIS A 80 29.83 -5.82 -10.16
C HIS A 80 29.88 -7.34 -10.36
N ALA A 81 28.84 -7.91 -10.96
CA ALA A 81 28.62 -9.35 -11.03
C ALA A 81 29.52 -10.13 -12.04
N GLU A 82 30.74 -9.66 -12.31
CA GLU A 82 31.64 -10.32 -13.27
C GLU A 82 32.75 -11.16 -12.63
N TRP A 83 32.95 -11.15 -11.31
CA TRP A 83 34.07 -11.87 -10.68
C TRP A 83 33.76 -12.55 -9.34
N MET A 84 32.73 -12.09 -8.62
CA MET A 84 32.27 -12.74 -7.40
C MET A 84 31.41 -13.96 -7.75
N GLY A 85 31.62 -15.06 -7.05
CA GLY A 85 30.82 -16.28 -7.19
C GLY A 85 29.31 -16.01 -7.26
N PRO A 86 28.56 -16.84 -8.00
CA PRO A 86 27.25 -16.47 -8.52
C PRO A 86 26.30 -15.94 -7.42
N HIS A 87 25.72 -14.75 -7.65
CA HIS A 87 24.56 -14.18 -6.95
C HIS A 87 24.72 -13.78 -5.47
N ARG A 88 25.92 -13.51 -4.96
CA ARG A 88 26.09 -13.13 -3.55
C ARG A 88 25.27 -11.89 -3.16
N CYS A 89 25.26 -10.85 -4.01
CA CYS A 89 24.60 -9.59 -3.68
C CYS A 89 23.08 -9.76 -3.69
N GLU A 90 22.56 -10.41 -4.73
CA GLU A 90 21.16 -10.75 -4.88
C GLU A 90 20.68 -11.66 -3.75
N SER A 91 21.50 -12.64 -3.35
CA SER A 91 21.20 -13.54 -2.23
C SER A 91 21.12 -12.80 -0.89
N MET A 92 22.03 -11.84 -0.65
CA MET A 92 21.99 -11.00 0.55
C MET A 92 20.71 -10.15 0.60
N ILE A 93 20.40 -9.49 -0.51
CA ILE A 93 19.20 -8.65 -0.64
C ILE A 93 17.96 -9.53 -0.44
N LEU A 94 17.84 -10.62 -1.19
CA LEU A 94 16.70 -11.55 -1.10
C LEU A 94 16.53 -12.09 0.32
N GLY A 95 17.63 -12.52 0.95
CA GLY A 95 17.63 -13.01 2.33
C GLY A 95 17.12 -11.95 3.32
N SER A 96 17.60 -10.70 3.21
CA SER A 96 17.14 -9.61 4.07
C SER A 96 15.66 -9.26 3.85
N VAL A 97 15.21 -9.21 2.59
CA VAL A 97 13.81 -8.95 2.22
C VAL A 97 12.91 -10.06 2.78
N THR A 98 13.21 -11.32 2.49
CA THR A 98 12.43 -12.47 2.97
C THR A 98 12.40 -12.53 4.49
N PHE A 99 13.52 -12.28 5.16
CA PHE A 99 13.59 -12.23 6.62
C PHE A 99 12.68 -11.12 7.20
N CYS A 100 12.77 -9.90 6.68
CA CYS A 100 11.96 -8.78 7.15
C CYS A 100 10.47 -8.98 6.86
N LEU A 101 10.10 -9.52 5.69
CA LEU A 101 8.71 -9.85 5.37
C LEU A 101 8.16 -10.95 6.28
N SER A 102 8.95 -11.98 6.57
CA SER A 102 8.56 -13.04 7.51
C SER A 102 8.32 -12.49 8.90
N ARG A 103 9.18 -11.58 9.40
CA ARG A 103 8.96 -10.90 10.69
C ARG A 103 7.75 -9.97 10.71
N ALA A 104 7.28 -9.52 9.54
CA ALA A 104 6.12 -8.66 9.39
C ALA A 104 4.82 -9.46 9.13
N ASP A 105 4.87 -10.78 9.14
CA ASP A 105 3.78 -11.70 8.76
C ASP A 105 3.27 -11.46 7.32
N LEU A 106 4.18 -11.10 6.42
CA LEU A 106 3.93 -10.85 4.99
C LEU A 106 4.65 -11.87 4.09
N TRP A 107 5.24 -12.93 4.66
CA TRP A 107 5.89 -14.00 3.90
C TRP A 107 5.22 -15.37 4.13
N PRO A 108 4.89 -16.13 3.07
CA PRO A 108 4.92 -15.74 1.66
C PRO A 108 4.05 -14.51 1.38
N LEU A 109 4.34 -13.77 0.30
CA LEU A 109 3.55 -12.59 -0.04
C LEU A 109 2.07 -12.97 -0.22
N PRO A 110 1.15 -12.40 0.58
CA PRO A 110 -0.27 -12.70 0.44
C PRO A 110 -0.85 -12.04 -0.81
N LYS A 111 -2.05 -12.46 -1.23
CA LYS A 111 -2.84 -11.66 -2.16
C LYS A 111 -3.45 -10.46 -1.43
N ALA A 112 -3.76 -9.40 -2.16
CA ALA A 112 -4.33 -8.19 -1.55
C ALA A 112 -5.64 -8.44 -0.78
N GLU A 113 -6.48 -9.37 -1.27
CA GLU A 113 -7.74 -9.79 -0.64
C GLU A 113 -7.54 -10.48 0.72
N ASP A 114 -6.39 -11.12 0.92
CA ASP A 114 -6.07 -11.87 2.13
C ASP A 114 -5.38 -11.00 3.21
N VAL A 115 -5.07 -9.73 2.89
CA VAL A 115 -4.38 -8.84 3.83
C VAL A 115 -5.35 -8.26 4.86
N SER A 116 -5.22 -8.73 6.10
CA SER A 116 -5.99 -8.21 7.24
C SER A 116 -5.56 -6.80 7.68
N ASP A 117 -4.31 -6.39 7.42
CA ASP A 117 -3.80 -5.07 7.78
C ASP A 117 -4.53 -3.94 7.05
N SER A 118 -4.65 -2.79 7.71
CA SER A 118 -5.07 -1.55 7.07
C SER A 118 -3.97 -1.01 6.16
N ILE A 119 -4.30 -0.07 5.25
CA ILE A 119 -3.30 0.58 4.38
C ILE A 119 -2.20 1.23 5.23
N VAL A 120 -2.58 1.92 6.31
CA VAL A 120 -1.62 2.51 7.26
C VAL A 120 -0.77 1.46 7.96
N GLY A 121 -1.38 0.31 8.33
CA GLY A 121 -0.67 -0.81 8.94
C GLY A 121 0.38 -1.40 8.02
N LEU A 122 -0.02 -1.72 6.78
CA LEU A 122 0.84 -2.28 5.76
C LEU A 122 1.96 -1.30 5.38
N HIS A 123 1.65 -0.02 5.16
CA HIS A 123 2.65 1.02 4.89
C HIS A 123 3.70 1.08 5.99
N ARG A 124 3.29 1.06 7.26
CA ARG A 124 4.24 1.04 8.40
C ARG A 124 5.15 -0.20 8.38
N LYS A 125 4.60 -1.38 8.09
CA LYS A 125 5.39 -2.62 7.97
C LYS A 125 6.42 -2.51 6.84
N LEU A 126 6.00 -2.05 5.66
CA LEU A 126 6.86 -1.90 4.48
C LEU A 126 7.97 -0.86 4.68
N LYS A 127 7.68 0.26 5.35
CA LYS A 127 8.70 1.25 5.74
C LYS A 127 9.72 0.72 6.74
N GLY A 128 9.33 -0.27 7.53
CA GLY A 128 10.19 -0.90 8.53
C GLY A 128 11.14 -1.95 7.98
N LEU A 129 11.07 -2.26 6.68
CA LEU A 129 11.97 -3.23 6.05
C LEU A 129 13.39 -2.67 6.03
N VAL A 130 14.33 -3.40 6.63
CA VAL A 130 15.75 -3.09 6.60
C VAL A 130 16.42 -4.04 5.62
N ILE A 131 16.81 -3.52 4.47
CA ILE A 131 17.41 -4.31 3.40
C ILE A 131 18.91 -4.10 3.40
N HIS A 132 19.63 -5.22 3.35
CA HIS A 132 21.08 -5.23 3.37
C HIS A 132 21.62 -5.57 1.98
N ASP A 133 22.63 -4.80 1.55
CA ASP A 133 23.55 -5.18 0.50
C ASP A 133 24.84 -5.77 1.11
N ILE A 134 25.83 -6.10 0.26
CA ILE A 134 27.11 -6.67 0.68
C ILE A 134 28.02 -5.63 1.39
N GLY A 135 27.81 -4.34 1.15
CA GLY A 135 28.69 -3.28 1.57
C GLY A 135 29.98 -3.26 0.77
N LYS A 136 31.12 -3.05 1.45
CA LYS A 136 32.44 -3.08 0.81
C LYS A 136 33.00 -4.50 0.81
N ALA A 137 33.13 -5.09 -0.37
CA ALA A 137 33.71 -6.41 -0.56
C ALA A 137 34.59 -6.43 -1.81
N ASP A 138 35.69 -7.19 -1.77
CA ASP A 138 36.61 -7.38 -2.90
C ASP A 138 37.09 -6.07 -3.56
N GLY A 139 37.27 -5.02 -2.75
CA GLY A 139 37.69 -3.68 -3.20
C GLY A 139 36.59 -2.88 -3.91
N MET A 140 35.37 -3.39 -3.99
CA MET A 140 34.21 -2.75 -4.61
C MET A 140 33.17 -2.33 -3.57
N ASP A 141 32.41 -1.28 -3.88
CA ASP A 141 31.34 -0.75 -3.03
C ASP A 141 29.97 -1.10 -3.61
N HIS A 142 29.22 -1.92 -2.89
CA HIS A 142 27.91 -2.42 -3.28
C HIS A 142 26.74 -1.58 -2.74
N ALA A 143 26.97 -0.43 -2.11
CA ALA A 143 25.91 0.41 -1.55
C ALA A 143 24.83 0.78 -2.59
N THR A 144 25.21 0.94 -3.86
CA THR A 144 24.26 1.24 -4.95
C THR A 144 23.40 0.05 -5.35
N CYS A 145 23.73 -1.15 -4.91
CA CYS A 145 22.92 -2.35 -5.11
C CYS A 145 21.76 -2.43 -4.10
N ASN A 146 21.74 -1.61 -3.06
CA ASN A 146 20.68 -1.65 -2.07
C ASN A 146 19.36 -1.08 -2.63
N PRO A 147 18.28 -1.87 -2.74
CA PRO A 147 17.00 -1.37 -3.24
C PRO A 147 16.23 -0.52 -2.22
N GLY A 148 16.63 -0.51 -0.95
CA GLY A 148 15.91 0.11 0.16
C GLY A 148 15.42 1.53 -0.11
N PRO A 149 16.30 2.47 -0.54
CA PRO A 149 15.89 3.85 -0.84
C PRO A 149 14.83 3.94 -1.94
N GLN A 150 14.98 3.17 -3.02
CA GLN A 150 14.02 3.16 -4.13
C GLN A 150 12.67 2.57 -3.69
N LEU A 151 12.68 1.45 -2.98
CA LEU A 151 11.46 0.80 -2.48
C LEU A 151 10.70 1.73 -1.53
N LEU A 152 11.41 2.40 -0.62
CA LEU A 152 10.80 3.35 0.31
C LEU A 152 10.13 4.50 -0.46
N SER A 153 10.80 5.05 -1.47
CA SER A 153 10.24 6.10 -2.32
C SER A 153 8.95 5.64 -3.04
N GLU A 154 8.95 4.43 -3.62
CA GLU A 154 7.77 3.89 -4.30
C GLU A 154 6.60 3.61 -3.33
N VAL A 155 6.90 3.08 -2.13
CA VAL A 155 5.90 2.85 -1.07
C VAL A 155 5.26 4.17 -0.62
N GLU A 156 6.07 5.21 -0.41
CA GLU A 156 5.55 6.53 -0.04
C GLU A 156 4.70 7.15 -1.14
N ARG A 157 5.14 7.05 -2.40
CA ARG A 157 4.38 7.55 -3.55
C ARG A 157 2.98 6.94 -3.58
N ILE A 158 2.87 5.61 -3.54
CA ILE A 158 1.57 4.92 -3.53
C ILE A 158 0.71 5.37 -2.35
N TYR A 159 1.30 5.47 -1.16
CA TYR A 159 0.59 5.88 0.05
C TYR A 159 0.05 7.32 -0.02
N THR A 160 0.81 8.24 -0.61
CA THR A 160 0.38 9.63 -0.80
C THR A 160 -0.66 9.79 -1.91
N GLU A 161 -0.59 8.95 -2.94
CA GLU A 161 -1.46 9.00 -4.13
C GLU A 161 -2.75 8.17 -3.98
N VAL A 162 -3.02 7.58 -2.81
CA VAL A 162 -4.24 6.78 -2.59
C VAL A 162 -5.48 7.63 -2.94
N PRO A 163 -6.34 7.18 -3.88
CA PRO A 163 -7.50 7.94 -4.33
C PRO A 163 -8.48 8.31 -3.21
N SER A 164 -9.27 9.36 -3.45
CA SER A 164 -10.42 9.68 -2.62
C SER A 164 -11.54 8.67 -2.84
N PRO A 165 -12.15 8.10 -1.79
CA PRO A 165 -13.34 7.28 -1.92
C PRO A 165 -14.62 8.11 -2.18
N VAL A 166 -14.56 9.44 -2.15
CA VAL A 166 -15.71 10.30 -2.44
C VAL A 166 -15.64 10.78 -3.88
N THR A 167 -16.64 10.38 -4.66
CA THR A 167 -16.87 10.76 -6.06
C THR A 167 -17.67 12.05 -6.20
N ASN A 168 -17.67 12.59 -7.41
CA ASN A 168 -18.49 13.76 -7.76
C ASN A 168 -19.98 13.49 -7.56
N PHE A 169 -20.46 12.26 -7.81
CA PHE A 169 -21.86 11.89 -7.58
C PHE A 169 -22.28 12.10 -6.12
N GLN A 170 -21.47 11.62 -5.17
CA GLN A 170 -21.77 11.81 -3.75
C GLN A 170 -21.68 13.30 -3.37
N ALA A 171 -20.70 14.03 -3.91
CA ALA A 171 -20.56 15.46 -3.66
C ALA A 171 -21.78 16.27 -4.13
N GLU A 172 -22.27 16.01 -5.35
CA GLU A 172 -23.45 16.66 -5.93
C GLU A 172 -24.73 16.35 -5.15
N LYS A 173 -24.93 15.08 -4.75
CA LYS A 173 -26.09 14.69 -3.92
C LYS A 173 -26.11 15.38 -2.57
N MET A 174 -24.94 15.54 -1.96
CA MET A 174 -24.82 16.24 -0.69
C MET A 174 -25.06 17.75 -0.82
N ASP A 175 -24.74 18.36 -1.96
CA ASP A 175 -25.14 19.74 -2.25
C ASP A 175 -26.67 19.90 -2.34
N GLU A 176 -27.36 18.93 -2.95
CA GLU A 176 -28.83 18.91 -2.99
C GLU A 176 -29.44 18.79 -1.59
N GLN A 177 -28.90 17.91 -0.75
CA GLN A 177 -29.36 17.71 0.64
C GLN A 177 -29.18 18.97 1.49
N MET A 178 -28.00 19.61 1.41
CA MET A 178 -27.73 20.84 2.15
C MET A 178 -28.69 21.96 1.76
N LYS A 179 -28.94 22.16 0.44
CA LYS A 179 -29.89 23.17 -0.05
C LYS A 179 -31.31 22.95 0.46
N ARG A 180 -31.76 21.69 0.55
CA ARG A 180 -33.09 21.36 1.08
C ARG A 180 -33.22 21.75 2.55
N LEU A 181 -32.17 21.53 3.34
CA LEU A 181 -32.15 21.82 4.78
C LEU A 181 -32.02 23.33 5.09
N THR A 182 -31.40 24.11 4.20
CA THR A 182 -31.28 25.57 4.37
C THR A 182 -32.50 26.34 3.85
N ASN A 183 -33.30 25.73 2.97
CA ASN A 183 -34.49 26.32 2.39
C ASN A 183 -35.79 25.89 3.10
N SER A 184 -35.69 25.08 4.16
CA SER A 184 -36.76 24.64 5.05
C SER A 184 -36.69 25.36 6.38
#